data_AF-A0A498SEG4-F1
#
_entry.id   AF-A0A498SEG4-F1
#
_cell.length_a   1.000
_cell.length_b   1.000
_cell.length_c   1.000
_cell.angle_alpha   90.00
_cell.angle_beta   90.00
_cell.angle_gamma   90.00
#
_symmetry.space_group_name_H-M   'P 1'
#
loop_
_entity.id
_entity.type
_entity.pdbx_description
1 polymer ?
#
loop_
_entity_poly.entity_id
_entity_poly.type
_entity_poly.pdbx_seq_one_letter_code
_entity_poly.pdbx_strand_id
1 'polypeptide(L)'
;MGSVLINKRACGMCSYKQSCGYGGIKKCNLSPFEIRGGRPLIPFYVSERICKQKDLLGVDQMDSCQLNGEECKLWPSDEVDLSQVEPVFQKQIRSLKWINRLKRRKHEKVCRCCCFPFRPNPKTYRCEHIPNAPIAPGLEMK
;
A
#
# COMPACT_ATOMS: atom_id res chain seq x y z
N MET A 1 19.18 0.80 -9.39
CA MET A 1 17.86 0.33 -9.88
C MET A 1 17.07 1.52 -10.37
N GLY A 2 16.64 1.51 -11.64
CA GLY A 2 15.79 2.56 -12.21
C GLY A 2 14.34 2.45 -11.71
N SER A 3 13.65 3.59 -11.61
CA SER A 3 12.23 3.62 -11.23
C SER A 3 11.37 2.86 -12.23
N VAL A 4 10.56 1.91 -11.76
CA VAL A 4 9.57 1.17 -12.59
C VAL A 4 8.44 2.10 -13.07
N LEU A 5 8.20 3.19 -12.34
CA LEU A 5 7.24 4.23 -12.71
C LEU A 5 7.76 5.08 -13.86
N ILE A 6 6.90 5.30 -14.86
CA ILE A 6 7.13 6.21 -16.00
C ILE A 6 7.22 7.66 -15.50
N ASN A 7 6.40 8.01 -14.51
CA ASN A 7 6.37 9.34 -13.90
C ASN A 7 6.76 9.25 -12.42
N LYS A 8 7.59 10.20 -11.95
CA LYS A 8 8.03 10.30 -10.55
C LYS A 8 7.05 11.06 -9.65
N ARG A 9 5.98 11.65 -10.20
CA ARG A 9 4.94 12.30 -9.40
C ARG A 9 4.16 11.27 -8.59
N ALA A 10 3.73 11.67 -7.38
CA ALA A 10 2.85 10.85 -6.56
C ALA A 10 1.55 10.52 -7.30
N CYS A 11 1.14 9.26 -7.27
CA CYS A 11 0.03 8.73 -8.05
C CYS A 11 -0.58 7.50 -7.36
N GLY A 12 -1.68 7.03 -7.90
CA GLY A 12 -2.26 5.73 -7.59
C GLY A 12 -2.89 5.66 -6.21
N MET A 13 -3.02 6.76 -5.46
CA MET A 13 -3.36 6.72 -4.03
C MET A 13 -2.38 5.83 -3.21
N CYS A 14 -1.13 5.71 -3.68
CA CYS A 14 -0.11 4.83 -3.12
C CYS A 14 0.82 5.52 -2.13
N SER A 15 0.80 6.85 -2.05
CA SER A 15 1.65 7.59 -1.11
C SER A 15 0.95 7.71 0.24
N TYR A 16 1.61 7.22 1.28
CA TYR A 16 1.14 7.24 2.66
C TYR A 16 2.23 7.76 3.60
N LYS A 17 1.81 8.37 4.71
CA LYS A 17 2.65 8.65 5.87
C LYS A 17 2.51 7.50 6.85
N GLN A 18 3.64 6.97 7.30
CA GLN A 18 3.68 6.01 8.39
C GLN A 18 4.20 6.69 9.64
N SER A 19 3.61 6.31 10.76
CA SER A 19 4.15 6.59 12.08
C SER A 19 4.40 5.27 12.77
N CYS A 20 5.64 5.03 13.15
CA CYS A 20 6.02 3.90 13.98
C CYS A 20 6.20 4.39 15.41
N GLY A 21 5.64 3.65 16.35
CA GLY A 21 5.79 3.94 17.78
C GLY A 21 6.26 2.70 18.53
N TYR A 22 7.22 2.91 19.42
CA TYR A 22 7.56 1.95 20.45
C TYR A 22 6.75 2.29 21.70
N GLY A 23 5.47 1.92 21.66
CA GLY A 23 4.41 2.22 22.64
C GLY A 23 4.21 3.71 23.01
N GLY A 24 2.95 4.14 22.93
CA GLY A 24 2.55 5.51 23.24
C GLY A 24 2.30 5.73 24.74
N ILE A 25 1.25 6.52 25.05
CA ILE A 25 0.73 6.78 26.41
C ILE A 25 0.27 5.48 27.14
N LYS A 26 0.23 4.35 26.44
CA LYS A 26 0.17 2.99 27.01
C LYS A 26 1.59 2.44 27.17
N LYS A 27 2.02 2.25 28.43
CA LYS A 27 3.38 1.80 28.82
C LYS A 27 3.83 0.53 28.07
N CYS A 28 5.00 0.61 27.45
CA CYS A 28 5.59 -0.36 26.51
C CYS A 28 6.39 -1.49 27.18
N ASN A 29 6.46 -1.51 28.51
CA ASN A 29 7.16 -2.54 29.27
C ASN A 29 6.27 -3.77 29.46
N LEU A 30 4.95 -3.54 29.42
CA LEU A 30 3.91 -4.53 29.56
C LEU A 30 3.32 -4.79 28.17
N SER A 31 3.73 -5.91 27.58
CA SER A 31 2.83 -6.60 26.66
C SER A 31 1.47 -6.73 27.36
N PRO A 32 0.32 -6.46 26.72
CA PRO A 32 -0.98 -6.83 27.29
C PRO A 32 -1.10 -8.35 27.50
N PHE A 33 -0.15 -9.10 26.93
CA PHE A 33 0.19 -10.49 27.21
C PHE A 33 1.56 -10.56 27.89
N GLU A 34 1.71 -10.03 29.11
CA GLU A 34 2.87 -10.37 29.95
C GLU A 34 2.61 -11.73 30.57
N ILE A 35 3.10 -12.79 29.92
CA ILE A 35 3.36 -14.04 30.63
C ILE A 35 4.61 -13.76 31.47
N ARG A 36 4.50 -13.81 32.80
CA ARG A 36 5.68 -13.68 33.69
C ARG A 36 6.75 -14.68 33.24
N GLY A 37 7.89 -14.18 32.76
CA GLY A 37 9.00 -14.99 32.23
C GLY A 37 9.01 -15.22 30.71
N GLY A 38 8.07 -14.64 29.94
CA GLY A 38 7.99 -14.74 28.48
C GLY A 38 8.46 -13.48 27.74
N ARG A 39 8.72 -13.61 26.42
CA ARG A 39 9.04 -12.45 25.55
C ARG A 39 7.77 -11.68 25.14
N PRO A 40 7.83 -10.33 25.01
CA PRO A 40 6.70 -9.54 24.52
C PRO A 40 6.36 -9.92 23.07
N LEU A 41 5.07 -10.14 22.80
CA LEU A 41 4.62 -10.76 21.56
C LEU A 41 4.70 -9.81 20.34
N ILE A 42 4.44 -8.50 20.49
CA ILE A 42 4.57 -7.49 19.41
C ILE A 42 4.89 -6.10 20.01
N PRO A 43 6.15 -5.63 19.99
CA PRO A 43 6.56 -4.39 20.67
C PRO A 43 6.44 -3.11 19.81
N PHE A 44 6.07 -3.22 18.53
CA PHE A 44 5.95 -2.10 17.60
C PHE A 44 4.54 -2.02 17.03
N TYR A 45 4.05 -0.80 16.86
CA TYR A 45 2.84 -0.53 16.08
C TYR A 45 3.15 0.45 14.95
N VAL A 46 2.45 0.26 13.83
CA VAL A 46 2.51 1.15 12.67
C VAL A 46 1.12 1.72 12.47
N SER A 47 1.02 3.05 12.39
CA SER A 47 -0.20 3.74 11.98
C SER A 47 0.07 4.46 10.66
N GLU A 48 -0.81 4.23 9.69
CA GLU A 48 -0.69 4.75 8.34
C GLU A 48 -1.77 5.81 8.08
N ARG A 49 -1.46 6.81 7.26
CA ARG A 49 -2.43 7.80 6.76
C ARG A 49 -2.11 8.13 5.31
N ILE A 50 -3.11 8.22 4.46
CA ILE A 50 -2.89 8.60 3.06
C ILE A 50 -2.39 10.04 2.94
N CYS A 51 -1.43 10.28 2.04
CA CYS A 51 -0.92 11.63 1.79
C CYS A 51 -1.98 12.48 1.07
N LYS A 52 -2.28 13.66 1.61
CA LYS A 52 -3.13 14.67 0.97
C LYS A 52 -2.28 15.61 0.12
N GLN A 53 -2.89 16.47 -0.70
CA GLN A 53 -2.16 17.45 -1.52
C GLN A 53 -1.16 18.30 -0.72
N LYS A 54 -1.54 18.72 0.50
CA LYS A 54 -0.65 19.45 1.43
C LYS A 54 0.62 18.68 1.81
N ASP A 55 0.55 17.35 1.79
CA ASP A 55 1.66 16.47 2.12
C ASP A 55 2.55 16.19 0.90
N LEU A 56 2.08 16.54 -0.30
CA LEU A 56 2.68 16.25 -1.60
C LEU A 56 2.96 17.52 -2.40
N LEU A 57 3.24 18.65 -1.73
CA LEU A 57 3.55 19.94 -2.37
C LEU A 57 2.49 20.39 -3.39
N GLY A 58 1.21 20.13 -3.10
CA GLY A 58 0.07 20.47 -3.96
C GLY A 58 -0.30 19.39 -4.99
N VAL A 59 0.43 18.29 -5.07
CA VAL A 59 0.14 17.21 -6.04
C VAL A 59 -1.04 16.36 -5.58
N ASP A 60 -2.03 16.19 -6.47
CA ASP A 60 -3.10 15.21 -6.31
C ASP A 60 -2.63 13.83 -6.81
N GLN A 61 -2.68 12.82 -5.95
CA GLN A 61 -2.26 11.46 -6.28
C GLN A 61 -3.41 10.56 -6.76
N MET A 62 -4.59 11.14 -7.07
CA MET A 62 -5.76 10.41 -7.56
C MET A 62 -5.59 9.84 -8.98
N ASP A 63 -4.63 10.32 -9.77
CA ASP A 63 -4.35 9.76 -11.08
C ASP A 63 -3.64 8.40 -10.96
N SER A 64 -4.04 7.41 -11.75
CA SER A 64 -3.38 6.10 -11.72
C SER A 64 -1.89 6.20 -12.09
N CYS A 65 -1.07 5.44 -11.37
CA CYS A 65 0.34 5.31 -11.68
C CYS A 65 0.54 4.59 -13.00
N GLN A 66 1.57 4.98 -13.74
CA GLN A 66 1.94 4.36 -15.01
C GLN A 66 3.28 3.63 -14.86
N LEU A 67 3.29 2.35 -15.18
CA LEU A 67 4.47 1.48 -15.09
C LEU A 67 4.81 0.95 -16.49
N ASN A 68 6.11 0.91 -16.79
CA ASN A 68 6.63 0.21 -17.96
C ASN A 68 6.72 -1.29 -17.64
N GLY A 69 5.99 -2.13 -18.36
CA GLY A 69 6.10 -3.58 -18.16
C GLY A 69 5.19 -4.36 -19.09
N GLU A 70 5.73 -5.39 -19.74
CA GLU A 70 4.98 -6.24 -20.67
C GLU A 70 3.92 -7.08 -19.96
N GLU A 71 4.17 -7.49 -18.72
CA GLU A 71 3.28 -8.38 -17.95
C GLU A 71 2.58 -7.70 -16.78
N CYS A 72 2.84 -6.41 -16.55
CA CYS A 72 2.37 -5.66 -15.39
C CYS A 72 2.58 -6.37 -14.04
N LYS A 73 3.53 -7.31 -13.89
CA LYS A 73 3.70 -8.12 -12.66
C LYS A 73 3.93 -7.22 -11.44
N LEU A 74 3.27 -7.54 -10.32
CA LEU A 74 3.21 -6.68 -9.13
C LEU A 74 3.70 -7.41 -7.90
N TRP A 75 4.20 -6.62 -6.95
CA TRP A 75 4.65 -7.05 -5.64
C TRP A 75 3.48 -7.42 -4.69
N PRO A 76 3.61 -8.48 -3.87
CA PRO A 76 4.65 -9.49 -3.98
C PRO A 76 4.31 -10.38 -5.20
N SER A 77 5.26 -10.48 -6.12
CA SER A 77 5.21 -11.55 -7.11
C SER A 77 5.41 -12.86 -6.36
N ASP A 78 4.86 -13.98 -6.83
CA ASP A 78 5.24 -15.30 -6.30
C ASP A 78 6.75 -15.57 -6.48
N GLU A 79 7.41 -14.77 -7.32
CA GLU A 79 8.86 -14.74 -7.54
C GLU A 79 9.63 -14.02 -6.42
N VAL A 80 8.96 -13.33 -5.49
CA VAL A 80 9.63 -12.65 -4.37
C VAL A 80 10.00 -13.68 -3.31
N ASP A 81 11.29 -13.79 -3.03
CA ASP A 81 11.77 -14.63 -1.93
C ASP A 81 11.33 -14.05 -0.58
N LEU A 82 10.47 -14.79 0.11
CA LEU A 82 10.00 -14.49 1.45
C LEU A 82 10.69 -15.35 2.53
N SER A 83 11.78 -16.06 2.19
CA SER A 83 12.52 -16.94 3.11
C SER A 83 12.96 -16.24 4.40
N GLN A 84 13.27 -14.94 4.31
CA GLN A 84 13.67 -14.10 5.43
C GLN A 84 12.49 -13.55 6.26
N VAL A 85 11.25 -13.77 5.83
CA VAL A 85 10.04 -13.37 6.54
C VAL A 85 9.50 -14.56 7.33
N GLU A 86 9.08 -14.36 8.58
CA GLU A 86 8.51 -15.45 9.37
C GLU A 86 7.25 -16.04 8.69
N PRO A 87 7.04 -17.38 8.72
CA PRO A 87 5.95 -18.04 8.00
C PRO A 87 4.55 -17.46 8.27
N VAL A 88 4.30 -17.00 9.49
CA VAL A 88 3.02 -16.36 9.86
C VAL A 88 2.76 -15.09 9.06
N PHE A 89 3.79 -14.29 8.81
CA PHE A 89 3.71 -13.07 8.02
C PHE A 89 3.76 -13.36 6.52
N GLN A 90 4.43 -14.44 6.07
CA GLN A 90 4.42 -14.82 4.64
C GLN A 90 2.99 -15.06 4.12
N LYS A 91 2.15 -15.75 4.90
CA LYS A 91 0.74 -15.98 4.54
C LYS A 91 -0.03 -14.67 4.41
N GLN A 92 0.24 -13.71 5.30
CA GLN A 92 -0.36 -12.39 5.24
C GLN A 92 0.13 -11.61 4.01
N ILE A 93 1.45 -11.59 3.74
CA ILE A 93 2.05 -10.93 2.58
C ILE A 93 1.45 -11.44 1.27
N ARG A 94 1.33 -12.76 1.10
CA ARG A 94 0.73 -13.37 -0.10
C ARG A 94 -0.77 -13.06 -0.24
N SER A 95 -1.47 -12.81 0.86
CA SER A 95 -2.92 -12.51 0.84
C SER A 95 -3.25 -11.06 0.50
N LEU A 96 -2.24 -10.17 0.51
CA LEU A 96 -2.46 -8.75 0.33
C LEU A 96 -2.79 -8.40 -1.13
N LYS A 97 -3.94 -7.76 -1.33
CA LYS A 97 -4.43 -7.31 -2.64
C LYS A 97 -3.98 -5.88 -2.88
N TRP A 98 -2.72 -5.68 -3.22
CA TRP A 98 -2.15 -4.33 -3.19
C TRP A 98 -2.61 -3.42 -4.32
N ILE A 99 -2.85 -3.96 -5.53
CA ILE A 99 -3.06 -3.12 -6.72
C ILE A 99 -4.04 -3.77 -7.71
N ASN A 100 -5.03 -3.00 -8.13
CA ASN A 100 -5.95 -3.36 -9.22
C ASN A 100 -5.42 -2.82 -10.55
N ARG A 101 -5.37 -3.66 -11.59
CA ARG A 101 -4.85 -3.28 -12.91
C ARG A 101 -5.96 -2.96 -13.88
N LEU A 102 -5.61 -2.13 -14.85
CA LEU A 102 -6.32 -2.03 -16.12
C LEU A 102 -5.35 -2.19 -17.28
N LYS A 103 -5.53 -3.24 -18.10
CA LYS A 103 -4.88 -3.35 -19.41
C LYS A 103 -5.78 -2.62 -20.42
N ARG A 104 -5.27 -1.66 -21.20
CA ARG A 104 -6.06 -1.10 -22.33
C ARG A 104 -5.23 -0.86 -23.59
N ARG A 105 -5.85 -1.29 -24.71
CA ARG A 105 -5.59 -1.16 -26.16
C ARG A 105 -4.18 -1.47 -26.70
N LYS A 106 -4.18 -2.25 -27.79
CA LYS A 106 -3.08 -2.87 -28.58
C LYS A 106 -1.81 -2.03 -28.88
N HIS A 107 -1.74 -0.74 -28.55
CA HIS A 107 -0.64 0.15 -28.94
C HIS A 107 0.13 0.78 -27.76
N GLU A 108 -0.35 0.72 -26.52
CA GLU A 108 0.40 1.19 -25.34
C GLU A 108 0.69 0.02 -24.39
N LYS A 109 1.96 -0.35 -24.24
CA LYS A 109 2.45 -1.33 -23.24
C LYS A 109 2.58 -0.69 -21.84
N VAL A 110 1.56 0.07 -21.41
CA VAL A 110 1.59 0.79 -20.13
C VAL A 110 0.61 0.17 -19.16
N CYS A 111 1.11 -0.16 -17.97
CA CYS A 111 0.30 -0.68 -16.88
C CYS A 111 -0.17 0.46 -15.99
N ARG A 112 -1.48 0.53 -15.76
CA ARG A 112 -2.07 1.51 -14.84
C ARG A 112 -2.48 0.87 -13.53
N CYS A 113 -2.08 1.48 -12.41
CA CYS A 113 -2.33 0.96 -11.06
C CYS A 113 -2.80 2.03 -10.07
N CYS A 114 -3.60 1.56 -9.11
CA CYS A 114 -3.95 2.25 -7.88
C CYS A 114 -3.74 1.29 -6.71
N CYS A 115 -3.35 1.82 -5.56
CA CYS A 115 -3.19 1.06 -4.33
C CYS A 115 -4.55 0.85 -3.64
N PHE A 116 -4.69 -0.30 -2.99
CA PHE A 116 -5.86 -0.60 -2.18
C PHE A 116 -6.11 0.48 -1.12
N PRO A 117 -7.37 0.89 -0.86
CA PRO A 117 -8.65 0.33 -1.33
C PRO A 117 -9.17 0.91 -2.65
N PHE A 118 -8.30 1.40 -3.52
CA PHE A 118 -8.68 2.00 -4.80
C PHE A 118 -8.40 1.08 -6.00
N ARG A 119 -9.11 1.33 -7.09
CA ARG A 119 -8.89 0.71 -8.40
C ARG A 119 -8.89 1.77 -9.50
N PRO A 120 -8.09 1.59 -10.57
CA PRO A 120 -8.11 2.50 -11.70
C PRO A 120 -9.43 2.36 -12.47
N ASN A 121 -10.03 3.48 -12.84
CA ASN A 121 -11.18 3.51 -13.73
C ASN A 121 -10.74 3.27 -15.20
N PRO A 122 -11.43 2.39 -15.95
CA PRO A 122 -11.05 2.03 -17.33
C PRO A 122 -11.20 3.13 -18.38
N LYS A 123 -11.92 4.20 -18.04
CA LYS A 123 -12.25 5.31 -18.93
C LYS A 123 -11.53 6.59 -18.51
N THR A 124 -11.52 6.90 -17.22
CA THR A 124 -10.93 8.15 -16.70
C THR A 124 -9.49 8.00 -16.25
N TYR A 125 -9.01 6.78 -16.01
CA TYR A 125 -7.69 6.48 -15.44
C TYR A 125 -7.43 7.10 -14.07
N ARG A 126 -8.48 7.57 -13.38
CA ARG A 126 -8.42 8.00 -11.99
C ARG A 126 -8.69 6.83 -11.05
N CYS A 127 -8.18 6.93 -9.84
CA CYS A 127 -8.40 5.96 -8.78
C CYS A 127 -9.78 6.17 -8.16
N GLU A 128 -10.58 5.10 -8.15
CA GLU A 128 -11.91 5.07 -7.55
C GLU A 128 -11.91 4.06 -6.40
N HIS A 129 -12.64 4.38 -5.34
CA HIS A 129 -12.78 3.48 -4.21
C HIS A 129 -13.50 2.19 -4.65
N ILE A 130 -12.98 1.05 -4.21
CA ILE A 130 -13.56 -0.25 -4.53
C ILE A 130 -14.84 -0.43 -3.70
N PRO A 131 -15.99 -0.77 -4.30
CA PRO A 131 -17.21 -1.04 -3.55
C PRO A 131 -16.97 -2.08 -2.44
N ASN A 132 -17.44 -1.79 -1.22
CA ASN A 132 -17.30 -2.62 -0.01
C ASN A 132 -15.86 -2.80 0.51
N ALA A 133 -14.88 -2.09 -0.04
CA ALA A 133 -13.53 -2.06 0.56
C ALA A 133 -13.50 -1.17 1.81
N PRO A 134 -12.58 -1.41 2.76
CA PRO A 134 -12.39 -0.53 3.90
C PRO A 134 -12.04 0.89 3.45
N ILE A 135 -12.30 1.85 4.33
CA ILE A 135 -11.91 3.24 4.12
C ILE A 135 -10.39 3.35 4.26
N ALA A 136 -9.75 4.09 3.35
CA ALA A 136 -8.32 4.31 3.43
C ALA A 136 -7.97 5.05 4.74
N PRO A 137 -6.90 4.67 5.45
CA PRO A 137 -6.52 5.33 6.70
C PRO A 137 -6.34 6.86 6.53
N GLY A 138 -7.01 7.64 7.38
CA GLY A 138 -6.97 9.10 7.33
C GLY A 138 -7.80 9.77 6.23
N LEU A 139 -8.58 8.99 5.47
CA LEU A 139 -9.61 9.47 4.57
C LEU A 139 -10.94 9.55 5.33
N GLU A 140 -11.59 10.71 5.29
CA GLU A 140 -12.94 10.88 5.82
C GLU A 140 -13.92 10.73 4.65
N MET A 141 -14.87 9.80 4.74
CA MET A 141 -16.00 9.76 3.81
C MET A 141 -17.03 10.78 4.29
N LYS A 142 -17.38 11.72 3.41
CA LYS A 142 -18.52 12.64 3.61
C LYS A 142 -19.82 11.93 3.30
#